data_AF-A0A1G5CHH8-F1
#
_entry.id   AF-A0A1G5CHH8-F1
#
_cell.length_a   1.000
_cell.length_b   1.000
_cell.length_c   1.000
_cell.angle_alpha   90.00
_cell.angle_beta   90.00
_cell.angle_gamma   90.00
#
_symmetry.space_group_name_H-M   'P 1'
#
loop_
_entity.id
_entity.type
_entity.pdbx_description
1 polymer ?
#
loop_
_entity_poly.entity_id
_entity_poly.type
_entity_poly.pdbx_seq_one_letter_code
_entity_poly.pdbx_strand_id
1 'polypeptide(L)'
;MARINEKLVAELKRDYLTAEELAEVFRISHKTILNWNCDGKFEQGVEVIRISGVLLFYWPAIKARLHAKPEPPKKRTKNIPRPEGCLINM
;
A
#
# COMPACT_ATOMS: atom_id res chain seq x y z
N MET A 1 2.13 -22.35 -13.89
CA MET A 1 2.05 -20.87 -13.86
C MET A 1 2.45 -20.22 -12.51
N ALA A 2 2.79 -20.96 -11.44
CA ALA A 2 3.06 -20.36 -10.11
C ALA A 2 4.51 -19.85 -9.86
N ARG A 3 5.52 -20.43 -10.55
CA ARG A 3 6.95 -20.20 -10.24
C ARG A 3 7.51 -18.80 -10.55
N ILE A 4 6.87 -18.04 -11.45
CA ILE A 4 7.36 -16.72 -11.85
C ILE A 4 7.02 -15.68 -10.76
N ASN A 5 5.88 -15.84 -10.08
CA ASN A 5 5.41 -14.88 -9.09
C ASN A 5 6.25 -14.89 -7.81
N GLU A 6 6.64 -16.05 -7.30
CA GLU A 6 7.42 -16.14 -6.06
C GLU A 6 8.84 -15.56 -6.21
N LYS A 7 9.48 -15.79 -7.36
CA LYS A 7 10.79 -15.20 -7.65
C LYS A 7 10.73 -13.69 -7.78
N LEU A 8 9.73 -13.17 -8.50
CA LEU A 8 9.54 -11.73 -8.67
C LEU A 8 9.25 -11.06 -7.33
N VAL A 9 8.41 -11.65 -6.49
CA VAL A 9 8.14 -11.16 -5.12
C VAL A 9 9.42 -11.17 -4.29
N ALA A 10 10.23 -12.23 -4.36
CA ALA A 10 11.49 -12.33 -3.62
C ALA A 10 12.53 -11.28 -4.06
N GLU A 11 12.63 -10.97 -5.36
CA GLU A 11 13.49 -9.89 -5.85
C GLU A 11 13.01 -8.51 -5.40
N LEU A 12 11.69 -8.30 -5.37
CA LEU A 12 11.09 -7.03 -4.95
C LEU A 12 11.10 -6.83 -3.43
N LYS A 13 11.24 -7.88 -2.61
CA LYS A 13 11.25 -7.78 -1.13
C LYS A 13 12.29 -6.83 -0.54
N ARG A 14 13.32 -6.45 -1.29
CA ARG A 14 14.31 -5.47 -0.83
C ARG A 14 13.69 -4.08 -0.65
N ASP A 15 12.81 -3.70 -1.55
CA ASP A 15 12.23 -2.35 -1.63
C ASP A 15 10.71 -2.33 -1.46
N TYR A 16 10.06 -3.49 -1.53
CA TYR A 16 8.63 -3.65 -1.38
C TYR A 16 8.29 -4.42 -0.12
N LEU A 17 7.26 -3.97 0.57
CA LEU A 17 6.68 -4.62 1.75
C LEU A 17 5.29 -5.14 1.42
N THR A 18 4.94 -6.30 1.93
CA THR A 18 3.54 -6.75 1.95
C THR A 18 2.72 -5.89 2.92
N ALA A 19 1.39 -5.97 2.81
CA ALA A 19 0.50 -5.29 3.75
C ALA A 19 0.74 -5.69 5.22
N GLU A 20 1.17 -6.93 5.47
CA GLU A 20 1.53 -7.44 6.79
C GLU A 20 2.85 -6.84 7.30
N GLU A 21 3.91 -6.90 6.50
CA GLU A 21 5.22 -6.31 6.84
C GLU A 21 5.09 -4.79 7.08
N LEU A 22 4.28 -4.11 6.25
CA LEU A 22 4.02 -2.68 6.43
C LEU A 22 3.27 -2.40 7.74
N ALA A 23 2.31 -3.26 8.10
CA ALA A 23 1.57 -3.15 9.35
C ALA A 23 2.49 -3.28 10.58
N GLU A 24 3.48 -4.18 10.52
CA GLU A 24 4.52 -4.33 11.55
C GLU A 24 5.39 -3.06 11.68
N VAL A 25 5.82 -2.50 10.54
CA VAL A 25 6.64 -1.26 10.52
C VAL A 25 5.89 -0.10 11.17
N PHE A 26 4.60 0.05 10.87
CA PHE A 26 3.77 1.11 11.46
C PHE A 26 3.18 0.77 12.83
N ARG A 27 3.36 -0.47 13.32
CA ARG A 27 2.74 -1.01 14.54
C ARG A 27 1.22 -0.82 14.57
N ILE A 28 0.55 -1.08 13.45
CA ILE A 28 -0.91 -1.02 13.32
C ILE A 28 -1.45 -2.35 12.77
N SER A 29 -2.77 -2.51 12.74
CA SER A 29 -3.36 -3.74 12.21
C SER A 29 -3.20 -3.84 10.69
N HIS A 30 -3.00 -5.07 10.19
CA HIS A 30 -3.04 -5.36 8.76
C HIS A 30 -4.31 -4.82 8.09
N LYS A 31 -5.46 -4.96 8.76
CA LYS A 31 -6.75 -4.41 8.31
C LYS A 31 -6.71 -2.88 8.12
N THR A 32 -5.98 -2.16 8.97
CA THR A 32 -5.81 -0.70 8.84
C THR A 32 -5.05 -0.35 7.55
N ILE A 33 -4.00 -1.09 7.22
CA ILE A 33 -3.25 -0.90 5.96
C ILE A 33 -4.14 -1.15 4.75
N LEU A 34 -4.94 -2.23 4.77
CA LEU A 34 -5.88 -2.53 3.68
C LEU A 34 -6.95 -1.43 3.52
N ASN A 35 -7.51 -0.94 4.64
CA ASN A 35 -8.43 0.18 4.63
C ASN A 35 -7.78 1.44 4.04
N TRP A 36 -6.55 1.78 4.43
CA TRP A 36 -5.83 2.92 3.87
C TRP A 36 -5.60 2.79 2.37
N ASN A 37 -5.30 1.58 1.89
CA ASN A 37 -5.22 1.30 0.46
C ASN A 37 -6.58 1.51 -0.24
N CYS A 38 -7.67 1.00 0.34
CA CYS A 38 -9.03 1.22 -0.18
C CYS A 38 -9.45 2.69 -0.17
N ASP A 39 -9.01 3.45 0.84
CA ASP A 39 -9.30 4.87 1.00
C ASP A 39 -8.40 5.76 0.12
N GLY A 40 -7.54 5.16 -0.72
CA GLY A 40 -6.66 5.88 -1.64
C GLY A 40 -5.51 6.63 -0.95
N LYS A 41 -5.09 6.20 0.25
CA LYS A 41 -3.96 6.78 0.97
C LYS A 41 -2.60 6.44 0.36
N PHE A 42 -2.57 5.43 -0.51
CA PHE A 42 -1.42 5.00 -1.27
C PHE A 42 -1.70 5.19 -2.75
N GLU A 43 -0.75 5.79 -3.46
CA GLU A 43 -0.85 5.99 -4.90
C GLU A 43 -0.61 4.68 -5.66
N GLN A 44 -1.62 4.22 -6.42
CA GLN A 44 -1.53 2.98 -7.21
C GLN A 44 -0.52 3.14 -8.34
N GLY A 45 0.37 2.16 -8.53
CA GLY A 45 1.43 2.20 -9.53
C GLY A 45 2.69 2.96 -9.10
N VAL A 46 2.65 3.68 -7.97
CA VAL A 46 3.79 4.44 -7.42
C VAL A 46 4.17 3.93 -6.03
N GLU A 47 3.23 3.98 -5.09
CA GLU A 47 3.45 3.52 -3.70
C GLU A 47 2.95 2.10 -3.48
N VAL A 48 2.02 1.61 -4.30
CA VAL A 48 1.46 0.27 -4.18
C VAL A 48 1.20 -0.36 -5.55
N ILE A 49 1.55 -1.62 -5.68
CA ILE A 49 1.27 -2.44 -6.86
C ILE A 49 0.57 -3.74 -6.44
N ARG A 50 -0.30 -4.26 -7.29
CA ARG A 50 -0.98 -5.54 -7.06
C ARG A 50 -0.42 -6.59 -8.01
N ILE A 51 0.22 -7.62 -7.47
CA ILE A 51 0.76 -8.74 -8.24
C ILE A 51 0.03 -10.00 -7.80
N SER A 52 -0.72 -10.61 -8.72
CA SER A 52 -1.41 -11.90 -8.50
C SER A 52 -2.24 -11.95 -7.21
N GLY A 53 -2.93 -10.85 -6.89
CA GLY A 53 -3.77 -10.74 -5.69
C GLY A 53 -3.07 -10.18 -4.45
N VAL A 54 -1.73 -10.14 -4.42
CA VAL A 54 -0.92 -9.61 -3.31
C VAL A 54 -0.66 -8.12 -3.50
N LEU A 55 -0.85 -7.33 -2.45
CA LEU A 55 -0.48 -5.92 -2.41
C LEU A 55 0.97 -5.78 -1.95
N LEU A 56 1.78 -5.11 -2.76
CA LEU A 56 3.18 -4.79 -2.48
C LEU A 56 3.34 -3.27 -2.43
N PHE A 57 3.87 -2.79 -1.32
CA PHE A 57 4.03 -1.37 -1.00
C PHE A 57 5.49 -0.96 -1.16
N TYR A 58 5.76 0.00 -2.03
CA TYR A 58 7.11 0.49 -2.29
C TYR A 58 7.60 1.35 -1.13
N TRP A 59 8.43 0.75 -0.27
CA TRP A 59 8.87 1.36 0.98
C TRP A 59 9.70 2.63 0.80
N PRO A 60 10.63 2.74 -0.17
CA PRO A 60 11.37 3.98 -0.39
C PRO A 60 10.47 5.19 -0.67
N ALA A 61 9.40 5.05 -1.46
CA ALA A 61 8.46 6.16 -1.71
C ALA A 61 7.65 6.52 -0.47
N ILE A 62 7.12 5.52 0.25
CA ILE A 62 6.36 5.73 1.47
C ILE A 62 7.24 6.41 2.52
N LYS A 63 8.48 5.92 2.70
CA LYS A 63 9.46 6.50 3.61
C LYS A 63 9.80 7.93 3.20
N ALA A 64 10.07 8.20 1.92
CA ALA A 64 10.32 9.55 1.44
C ALA A 64 9.17 10.50 1.77
N ARG A 65 7.91 10.05 1.61
CA ARG A 65 6.71 10.82 1.98
C ARG A 65 6.61 11.08 3.49
N LEU A 66 6.99 10.12 4.33
CA LEU A 66 7.02 10.31 5.79
C LEU A 66 8.10 11.30 6.24
N HIS A 67 9.24 11.33 5.55
CA HIS A 67 10.35 12.24 5.86
C HIS A 67 10.20 13.63 5.23
N ALA A 68 9.42 13.74 4.14
CA ALA A 68 9.02 15.04 3.61
C ALA A 68 8.17 15.76 4.66
N LYS A 69 8.58 16.97 5.06
CA LYS A 69 7.76 17.85 5.91
C LYS A 69 6.35 17.90 5.34
N PRO A 70 5.29 17.88 6.17
CA PRO A 70 3.94 17.91 5.65
C PRO A 70 3.79 19.17 4.78
N GLU A 71 3.61 18.99 3.47
CA GLU A 71 2.99 20.04 2.68
C GLU A 71 1.65 20.35 3.35
N PRO A 72 1.28 21.63 3.47
CA PRO A 72 0.02 22.01 4.10
C PRO A 72 -1.10 21.17 3.49
N PRO A 73 -1.98 20.57 4.30
CA PRO A 73 -2.96 19.64 3.80
C PRO A 73 -3.76 20.33 2.69
N LYS A 74 -3.60 19.86 1.44
CA LYS A 74 -4.52 20.23 0.37
C LYS A 74 -5.90 19.87 0.90
N LYS A 75 -6.74 20.91 1.06
CA LYS A 75 -8.03 20.87 1.75
C LYS A 75 -8.70 19.52 1.52
N ARG A 76 -8.98 18.81 2.62
CA ARG A 76 -9.65 17.52 2.63
C ARG A 76 -10.95 17.61 1.83
N THR A 77 -10.94 17.23 0.56
CA THR A 77 -12.16 17.09 -0.23
C THR A 77 -12.91 15.90 0.35
N LYS A 78 -13.99 16.17 1.08
CA LYS A 78 -14.81 15.19 1.84
C LYS A 78 -15.53 14.14 0.96
N ASN A 79 -15.16 13.96 -0.30
CA ASN A 79 -15.87 13.10 -1.25
C ASN A 79 -14.90 12.42 -2.22
N ILE A 80 -14.03 11.53 -1.73
CA ILE A 80 -13.49 10.49 -2.60
C ILE A 80 -14.45 9.30 -2.40
N PRO A 81 -15.37 9.03 -3.35
CA PRO A 81 -16.19 7.83 -3.26
C PRO A 81 -15.25 6.63 -3.18
N ARG A 82 -15.47 5.76 -2.18
CA ARG A 82 -14.73 4.51 -2.07
C ARG A 82 -14.91 3.77 -3.41
N PRO A 83 -13.83 3.40 -4.11
CA PRO A 83 -13.97 2.70 -5.38
C PRO A 83 -14.76 1.42 -5.16
N GLU A 84 -15.88 1.29 -5.88
CA GLU A 84 -16.76 0.14 -5.84
C GLU A 84 -15.97 -1.08 -6.30
N GLY A 85 -15.57 -1.94 -5.36
CA GLY A 85 -14.69 -3.09 -5.64
C GLY A 85 -13.64 -3.39 -4.59
N CYS A 86 -13.45 -2.53 -3.57
CA CYS A 86 -12.61 -2.89 -2.41
C CYS A 86 -13.36 -3.85 -1.46
N LEU A 87 -13.52 -5.10 -1.89
CA LEU A 87 -14.03 -6.20 -1.05
C LEU A 87 -12.94 -6.61 -0.06
N ILE A 88 -12.98 -6.02 1.13
CA ILE A 88 -12.26 -6.54 2.29
C ILE A 88 -13.11 -7.69 2.83
N ASN A 89 -13.07 -8.84 2.16
CA ASN A 89 -13.78 -10.02 2.66
C ASN A 89 -13.15 -10.43 3.99
N MET A 90 -13.98 -10.38 5.03
CA MET A 90 -13.74 -10.90 6.38
C MET A 90 -13.54 -12.40 6.36
#